data_AF-A0A941XXW9-F1
#
_entry.id   AF-A0A941XXW9-F1
#
_cell.length_a   1.000
_cell.length_b   1.000
_cell.length_c   1.000
_cell.angle_alpha   90.00
_cell.angle_beta   90.00
_cell.angle_gamma   90.00
#
_symmetry.space_group_name_H-M   'P 1'
#
loop_
_entity.id
_entity.type
_entity.pdbx_description
1 polymer ?
#
loop_
_entity_poly.entity_id
_entity_poly.type
_entity_poly.pdbx_seq_one_letter_code
_entity_poly.pdbx_strand_id
1 'polypeptide(L)' 'MLADPPSIDLRTTFQYFLNRALTQGRALDPGVPFGVDTRAAIDTVASEHPDASADHIACAYDAFQREHGC' A
#
# COMPACT_ATOMS: atom_id res chain seq x y z
N MET A 1 20.75 -19.67 -12.90
CA MET A 1 19.31 -19.53 -12.55
C MET A 1 19.16 -18.16 -11.94
N LEU A 2 18.55 -17.21 -12.66
CA LEU A 2 18.28 -15.86 -12.12
C LEU A 2 17.29 -16.03 -10.96
N ALA A 3 17.65 -15.57 -9.77
CA ALA A 3 16.70 -15.50 -8.67
C ALA A 3 15.65 -14.43 -9.02
N ASP A 4 14.37 -14.81 -8.98
CA ASP A 4 13.28 -13.84 -9.03
C ASP A 4 13.49 -12.82 -7.88
N PRO A 5 13.49 -11.50 -8.17
CA PRO A 5 13.88 -10.48 -7.20
C PRO A 5 12.71 -10.20 -6.19
N PRO A 6 12.84 -9.27 -5.22
CA PRO A 6 12.26 -9.29 -3.85
C PRO A 6 10.75 -8.98 -3.74
N SER A 7 9.92 -9.51 -4.63
CA SER A 7 8.49 -9.19 -4.72
C SER A 7 7.67 -9.64 -3.50
N ILE A 8 8.10 -10.71 -2.81
CA ILE A 8 7.41 -11.19 -1.59
C ILE A 8 7.58 -10.20 -0.43
N ASP A 9 8.75 -9.55 -0.32
CA ASP A 9 9.02 -8.59 0.76
C ASP A 9 8.16 -7.34 0.57
N LEU A 10 8.16 -6.78 -0.65
CA LEU A 10 7.44 -5.54 -0.96
C LEU A 10 5.91 -5.68 -0.82
N ARG A 11 5.33 -6.80 -1.28
CA ARG A 11 3.89 -7.06 -1.15
C ARG A 11 3.48 -7.22 0.31
N THR A 12 4.31 -7.89 1.12
CA THR A 12 4.06 -8.06 2.55
C THR A 12 4.15 -6.72 3.27
N THR A 13 5.15 -5.90 2.93
CA THR A 13 5.27 -4.52 3.44
C THR A 13 4.05 -3.68 3.07
N PHE A 14 3.55 -3.79 1.83
CA PHE A 14 2.37 -3.06 1.38
C PHE A 14 1.14 -3.44 2.21
N GLN A 15 0.90 -4.74 2.38
CA GLN A 15 -0.22 -5.24 3.18
C GLN A 15 -0.12 -4.82 4.65
N TYR A 16 1.09 -4.78 5.21
CA TYR A 16 1.32 -4.29 6.56
C TYR A 16 0.89 -2.82 6.73
N PHE A 17 1.35 -1.94 5.84
CA PHE A 17 1.00 -0.51 5.93
C PHE A 17 -0.47 -0.24 5.60
N LEU A 18 -1.04 -0.95 4.62
CA LEU A 18 -2.47 -0.87 4.32
C LEU A 18 -3.32 -1.31 5.51
N ASN A 19 -2.96 -2.41 6.19
CA ASN A 19 -3.68 -2.85 7.38
C ASN A 19 -3.57 -1.83 8.52
N ARG A 20 -2.41 -1.21 8.69
CA ARG A 20 -2.20 -0.16 9.70
C ARG A 20 -3.02 1.10 9.39
N ALA A 21 -3.15 1.49 8.12
CA ALA A 21 -4.05 2.55 7.68
C ALA A 21 -5.52 2.20 7.98
N LEU A 22 -5.95 0.97 7.66
CA LEU A 22 -7.32 0.49 7.88
C LEU A 22 -7.71 0.32 9.35
N THR A 23 -6.75 0.05 10.23
CA THR A 23 -7.04 -0.25 11.66
C THR A 23 -6.69 0.90 12.60
N GLN A 24 -5.80 1.80 12.18
CA GLN A 24 -5.26 2.87 13.03
C GLN A 24 -5.40 4.26 12.40
N GLY A 25 -5.86 4.38 11.15
CA GLY A 25 -5.90 5.66 10.43
C GLY A 25 -4.52 6.28 10.25
N ARG A 26 -3.47 5.45 10.15
CA ARG A 26 -2.08 5.92 10.07
C ARG A 26 -1.56 5.92 8.65
N ALA A 27 -1.10 7.11 8.25
CA ALA A 27 -0.34 7.39 7.05
C ALA A 27 0.94 6.55 6.93
N LEU A 28 1.47 6.50 5.71
CA LEU A 28 2.74 5.85 5.41
C LEU A 28 3.92 6.60 6.01
N ASP A 29 4.84 5.85 6.62
CA ASP A 29 6.11 6.40 7.08
C ASP A 29 6.94 6.89 5.88
N PRO A 30 7.59 8.06 5.95
CA PRO A 30 8.27 8.68 4.80
C PRO A 30 9.50 7.91 4.31
N GLY A 31 9.99 6.92 5.07
CA GLY A 31 11.12 6.07 4.69
C GLY A 31 10.76 4.81 3.91
N VAL A 32 9.48 4.57 3.64
CA VAL A 32 9.04 3.37 2.92
C VAL A 32 9.19 3.59 1.41
N PRO A 33 9.90 2.71 0.69
CA PRO A 33 10.22 2.90 -0.73
C PRO A 33 9.05 2.51 -1.65
N PHE A 34 7.84 2.98 -1.35
CA PHE A 34 6.71 2.84 -2.28
C PHE A 34 6.74 3.94 -3.33
N GLY A 35 6.15 3.62 -4.49
CA GLY A 35 5.86 4.63 -5.50
C GLY A 35 4.85 5.67 -5.01
N VAL A 36 4.79 6.78 -5.74
CA VAL A 36 3.98 7.95 -5.36
C VAL A 36 2.49 7.62 -5.36
N ASP A 37 2.02 6.77 -6.27
CA ASP A 37 0.60 6.41 -6.37
C ASP A 37 0.21 5.47 -5.24
N THR A 38 1.03 4.45 -4.96
CA THR A 38 0.79 3.52 -3.83
C THR A 38 0.76 4.28 -2.51
N ARG A 39 1.68 5.25 -2.35
CA ARG A 39 1.74 6.07 -1.15
C ARG A 39 0.50 6.93 -0.99
N ALA A 40 0.12 7.67 -2.03
CA ALA A 40 -1.07 8.52 -2.02
C ALA A 40 -2.33 7.70 -1.70
N ALA A 41 -2.47 6.51 -2.28
CA ALA A 41 -3.62 5.65 -2.04
C ALA A 41 -3.71 5.14 -0.58
N ILE A 42 -2.59 4.75 0.04
CA ILE A 42 -2.58 4.37 1.46
C ILE A 42 -2.84 5.58 2.37
N ASP A 43 -2.32 6.76 2.03
CA ASP A 43 -2.61 8.00 2.77
C ASP A 43 -4.10 8.39 2.67
N THR A 44 -4.75 8.14 1.54
CA THR A 44 -6.21 8.28 1.40
C THR A 44 -6.94 7.29 2.31
N VAL A 45 -6.56 6.00 2.30
CA VAL A 45 -7.16 5.00 3.22
C VAL A 45 -7.02 5.42 4.68
N ALA A 46 -5.86 5.95 5.06
CA ALA A 46 -5.62 6.44 6.42
C ALA A 46 -6.47 7.66 6.78
N SER A 47 -6.67 8.59 5.84
CA SER A 47 -7.46 9.82 6.04
C SER A 47 -8.95 9.53 6.16
N GLU A 48 -9.43 8.52 5.44
CA GLU A 48 -10.84 8.12 5.42
C GLU A 48 -11.19 7.16 6.57
N HIS A 49 -10.21 6.70 7.35
CA HIS A 49 -10.46 5.85 8.51
C HIS A 49 -11.34 6.57 9.56
N PRO A 50 -12.37 5.91 10.13
CA PRO A 50 -12.69 4.48 10.03
C PRO A 50 -13.65 4.10 8.88
N ASP A 51 -14.05 5.05 8.03
CA ASP A 51 -15.04 4.87 6.97
C ASP A 51 -14.42 4.48 5.61
N ALA A 52 -13.14 4.10 5.60
CA ALA A 52 -12.43 3.72 4.39
C ALA A 52 -13.17 2.57 3.67
N SER A 53 -13.63 2.85 2.45
CA SER A 53 -14.46 1.95 1.66
C SER A 53 -13.63 0.87 0.95
N ALA A 54 -14.32 -0.15 0.43
CA ALA A 54 -13.71 -1.15 -0.44
C ALA A 54 -13.07 -0.54 -1.70
N ASP A 55 -13.57 0.61 -2.18
CA ASP A 55 -13.02 1.32 -3.33
C ASP A 55 -11.64 1.93 -3.01
N HIS A 56 -11.47 2.49 -1.81
CA HIS A 56 -10.17 2.99 -1.35
C HIS A 56 -9.15 1.86 -1.24
N ILE A 57 -9.58 0.68 -0.80
CA ILE A 57 -8.72 -0.52 -0.74
C ILE A 57 -8.35 -0.99 -2.14
N ALA A 58 -9.32 -1.07 -3.06
CA ALA A 58 -9.07 -1.45 -4.45
C ALA A 58 -8.08 -0.49 -5.13
N CYS A 59 -8.27 0.82 -4.96
CA CYS A 59 -7.36 1.86 -5.46
C CYS A 59 -5.92 1.66 -4.96
N ALA A 60 -5.73 1.28 -3.69
CA ALA A 60 -4.40 1.00 -3.15
C ALA A 60 -3.75 -0.23 -3.78
N TYR A 61 -4.51 -1.31 -4.02
CA TYR A 61 -4.01 -2.50 -4.72
C TYR A 61 -3.71 -2.22 -6.20
N ASP A 62 -4.56 -1.46 -6.88
CA ASP A 62 -4.36 -1.08 -8.28
C ASP A 62 -3.12 -0.21 -8.45
N ALA A 63 -2.90 0.74 -7.53
CA ALA A 63 -1.70 1.57 -7.50
C ALA A 63 -0.43 0.72 -7.28
N PHE A 64 -0.49 -0.17 -6.28
CA PHE A 64 0.61 -1.09 -6.00
C PHE A 64 0.93 -1.99 -7.20
N GLN A 65 -0.08 -2.58 -7.83
CA GLN A 65 0.10 -3.46 -8.99
C GLN A 65 0.63 -2.70 -10.21
N ARG A 66 0.18 -1.47 -10.43
CA ARG A 66 0.66 -0.62 -11.54
C ARG A 66 2.12 -0.24 -11.39
N GLU A 67 2.54 0.13 -10.17
CA GLU A 67 3.91 0.59 -9.91
C GLU A 67 4.92 -0.56 -9.75
N HIS A 68 4.48 -1.71 -9.25
CA HIS A 68 5.38 -2.79 -8.86
C HIS A 68 5.20 -4.08 -9.66
N GLY A 69 4.15 -4.20 -10.48
CA GLY A 69 3.97 -5.28 -11.46
C GLY A 69 3.86 -6.70 -10.89
N CYS A 70 3.59 -6.83 -9.58
CA CYS A 70 3.55 -8.12 -8.88
C CYS A 70 2.15 -8.76 -8.88
#